data_AF-A0A3D3W3A9-F1
#
_entry.id   AF-A0A3D3W3A9-F1
#
_cell.length_a   1.000
_cell.length_b   1.000
_cell.length_c   1.000
_cell.angle_alpha   90.00
_cell.angle_beta   90.00
_cell.angle_gamma   90.00
#
_symmetry.space_group_name_H-M   'P 1'
#
loop_
_entity.id
_entity.type
_entity.pdbx_description
1 polymer ?
#
loop_
_entity_poly.entity_id
_entity_poly.type
_entity_poly.pdbx_seq_one_letter_code
_entity_poly.pdbx_strand_id
1 'polypeptide(L)'
;MPVRPHHANARLPSLLLTCFSVAATLLCADPTATIAQDSGPASAAQNAAAANDWRTGYRGFRMLLEEQGLQADDDIEQVFRLPRQSVILVLGQLNQFPARDWLRLRRFVAQGGAVLVAGEESFRLPGVTSFNSGPAESVDPRELYLQHPDVLVLPCSPTSLTSEVSSIVVNRTGWMAPAEDQSLQWTVVAALSKATIPSEAVGQPVLMVGEESQNSRTATGVMVLSADGSLFTDGMLWHGENSILAINTAALLSRGQRSRFAVLEYGGIPQPAINPPPQLSPPPRPFNPPPFNPPPPNRLPRSRSQSQRSQAPPPPPPPRDLDTTLQTLNALLDKVQKTNLLNETLRDRPRSMPPGAWLRTVLMMIGTFAAIWLLLTLLKNRRNPLPEWKSRAMQSLFSVTSGRQIANSEFGPAAETLCREFCLQVTGSDYELDWLKLRSDTHKAPLVENLGRTQRTALNSIVSIATNGAPLQLSRKRFEQLGASIRQLWLQHRQQPLLPASITATTAD
;
A
#
# COMPACT_ATOMS: atom_id res chain seq x y z
N MET A 1 -1.85 -61.05 -59.39
CA MET A 1 -3.14 -60.32 -59.41
C MET A 1 -4.06 -61.01 -58.41
N PRO A 2 -4.59 -60.31 -57.40
CA PRO A 2 -5.64 -59.31 -57.58
C PRO A 2 -5.37 -57.96 -56.88
N VAL A 3 -6.33 -57.05 -57.05
CA VAL A 3 -6.27 -55.59 -56.91
C VAL A 3 -7.16 -55.12 -55.74
N ARG A 4 -6.60 -54.24 -54.87
CA ARG A 4 -7.24 -53.20 -54.00
C ARG A 4 -8.21 -53.66 -52.87
N PRO A 5 -8.53 -52.83 -51.84
CA PRO A 5 -8.42 -51.36 -51.78
C PRO A 5 -7.82 -50.70 -50.52
N HIS A 6 -7.45 -49.43 -50.72
CA HIS A 6 -7.23 -48.40 -49.72
C HIS A 6 -8.50 -48.13 -48.89
N HIS A 7 -8.35 -48.09 -47.56
CA HIS A 7 -9.25 -47.31 -46.70
C HIS A 7 -8.46 -46.18 -46.02
N ALA A 8 -8.77 -44.97 -46.46
CA ALA A 8 -8.29 -43.72 -45.92
C ALA A 8 -9.06 -43.33 -44.64
N ASN A 9 -8.31 -42.74 -43.73
CA ASN A 9 -8.68 -41.92 -42.57
C ASN A 9 -10.12 -41.38 -42.52
N ALA A 10 -10.93 -41.93 -41.62
CA ALA A 10 -12.25 -41.40 -41.26
C ALA A 10 -12.48 -41.32 -39.73
N ARG A 11 -11.42 -41.14 -38.92
CA ARG A 11 -11.52 -41.11 -37.43
C ARG A 11 -11.25 -39.76 -36.76
N LEU A 12 -11.07 -38.68 -37.53
CA LEU A 12 -10.89 -37.33 -36.98
C LEU A 12 -12.20 -36.58 -36.63
N PRO A 13 -13.34 -36.74 -37.31
CA PRO A 13 -14.55 -35.98 -36.93
C PRO A 13 -15.27 -36.55 -35.69
N SER A 14 -15.03 -37.81 -35.31
CA SER A 14 -15.64 -38.41 -34.12
C SER A 14 -14.99 -37.97 -32.81
N LEU A 15 -13.69 -37.65 -32.82
CA LEU A 15 -12.96 -37.19 -31.64
C LEU A 15 -13.29 -35.73 -31.26
N LEU A 16 -13.55 -34.88 -32.27
CA LEU A 16 -13.96 -33.49 -32.03
C LEU A 16 -15.41 -33.39 -31.50
N LEU A 17 -16.30 -34.29 -31.91
CA LEU A 17 -17.68 -34.29 -31.39
C LEU A 17 -17.76 -34.72 -29.92
N THR A 18 -16.90 -35.64 -29.48
CA THR A 18 -16.85 -36.10 -28.08
C THR A 18 -16.25 -35.07 -27.12
N CYS A 19 -15.36 -34.19 -27.59
CA CYS A 19 -14.83 -33.11 -26.74
C CYS A 19 -15.86 -31.99 -26.50
N PHE A 20 -16.78 -31.76 -27.44
CA PHE A 20 -17.84 -30.75 -27.29
C PHE A 20 -18.95 -31.18 -26.32
N SER A 21 -19.27 -32.48 -26.23
CA SER A 21 -20.28 -32.97 -25.29
C SER A 21 -19.84 -32.87 -23.82
N VAL A 22 -18.54 -33.01 -23.53
CA VAL A 22 -18.01 -32.92 -22.14
C VAL A 22 -18.00 -31.47 -21.64
N ALA A 23 -17.74 -30.50 -22.52
CA ALA A 23 -17.78 -29.07 -22.16
C ALA A 23 -19.21 -28.57 -21.89
N ALA A 24 -20.21 -29.09 -22.60
CA ALA A 24 -21.61 -28.72 -22.41
C ALA A 24 -22.19 -29.23 -21.08
N THR A 25 -21.74 -30.41 -20.59
CA THR A 25 -22.19 -30.96 -19.29
C THR A 25 -21.58 -30.26 -18.07
N LEU A 26 -20.48 -29.49 -18.24
CA LEU A 26 -19.86 -28.71 -17.15
C LEU A 26 -20.49 -27.32 -16.96
N LEU A 27 -21.43 -26.91 -17.83
CA LEU A 27 -22.08 -25.59 -17.82
C LEU A 27 -23.48 -25.59 -17.17
N CYS A 28 -23.96 -26.72 -16.64
CA CYS A 28 -25.27 -26.83 -15.97
C CYS A 28 -25.17 -27.10 -14.45
N ALA A 29 -24.05 -26.75 -13.80
CA ALA A 29 -23.98 -26.71 -12.35
C ALA A 29 -24.44 -25.31 -11.86
N ASP A 30 -25.64 -25.26 -11.30
CA ASP A 30 -26.27 -24.09 -10.68
C ASP A 30 -25.36 -23.39 -9.65
N PRO A 31 -25.38 -22.05 -9.60
CA PRO A 31 -25.18 -21.33 -8.36
C PRO A 31 -26.46 -20.53 -8.04
N THR A 32 -27.39 -21.16 -7.34
CA THR A 32 -28.38 -20.42 -6.55
C THR A 32 -27.71 -19.92 -5.27
N ALA A 33 -27.21 -18.69 -5.30
CA ALA A 33 -26.87 -17.93 -4.10
C ALA A 33 -27.32 -16.47 -4.28
N THR A 34 -28.54 -16.23 -3.80
CA THR A 34 -29.05 -14.99 -3.19
C THR A 34 -28.29 -13.69 -3.45
N ILE A 35 -28.88 -12.86 -4.31
CA ILE A 35 -28.67 -11.41 -4.36
C ILE A 35 -29.33 -10.82 -3.11
N ALA A 36 -28.53 -10.42 -2.13
CA ALA A 36 -28.92 -9.42 -1.15
C ALA A 36 -28.16 -8.13 -1.47
N GLN A 37 -28.90 -7.12 -1.91
CA GLN A 37 -28.43 -5.74 -1.96
C GLN A 37 -28.07 -5.31 -0.54
N ASP A 38 -26.83 -4.91 -0.31
CA ASP A 38 -26.50 -4.02 0.79
C ASP A 38 -25.57 -2.93 0.30
N SER A 39 -26.06 -1.70 0.41
CA SER A 39 -25.48 -0.47 -0.08
C SER A 39 -24.71 0.23 1.04
N GLY A 40 -23.37 0.27 0.94
CA GLY A 40 -22.46 1.08 1.78
C GLY A 40 -22.04 0.41 3.11
N PRO A 41 -20.77 0.52 3.58
CA PRO A 41 -19.89 1.70 3.49
C PRO A 41 -18.43 1.35 3.09
N ALA A 42 -18.15 1.14 1.81
CA ALA A 42 -16.77 0.91 1.35
C ALA A 42 -15.93 2.21 1.29
N SER A 43 -16.57 3.38 1.17
CA SER A 43 -15.87 4.67 1.05
C SER A 43 -15.40 5.26 2.38
N ALA A 44 -16.03 4.92 3.50
CA ALA A 44 -15.60 5.38 4.83
C ALA A 44 -14.39 4.59 5.36
N ALA A 45 -14.30 3.29 5.05
CA ALA A 45 -13.19 2.45 5.46
C ALA A 45 -11.90 2.70 4.65
N GLN A 46 -12.02 3.04 3.36
CA GLN A 46 -10.85 3.45 2.54
C GLN A 46 -10.35 4.85 2.91
N ASN A 47 -11.24 5.78 3.26
CA ASN A 47 -10.82 7.11 3.72
C ASN A 47 -10.26 7.09 5.16
N ALA A 48 -10.64 6.12 6.00
CA ALA A 48 -10.05 5.95 7.34
C ALA A 48 -8.69 5.22 7.32
N ALA A 49 -8.43 4.34 6.34
CA ALA A 49 -7.13 3.72 6.15
C ALA A 49 -6.10 4.67 5.48
N ALA A 50 -6.58 5.63 4.68
CA ALA A 50 -5.75 6.69 4.09
C ALA A 50 -5.47 7.86 5.06
N ALA A 51 -6.14 7.91 6.21
CA ALA A 51 -5.91 8.92 7.22
C ALA A 51 -4.75 8.52 8.16
N ASN A 52 -3.57 9.09 7.92
CA ASN A 52 -2.52 9.30 8.93
C ASN A 52 -1.90 8.06 9.60
N ASP A 53 -1.39 7.09 8.85
CA ASP A 53 -0.32 6.25 9.43
C ASP A 53 1.02 6.98 9.28
N TRP A 54 1.25 7.98 10.14
CA TRP A 54 2.51 8.75 10.19
C TRP A 54 3.75 7.84 10.19
N ARG A 55 3.60 6.61 10.71
CA ARG A 55 4.63 5.57 10.78
C ARG A 55 5.17 5.14 9.42
N THR A 56 4.39 5.35 8.36
CA THR A 56 4.76 5.02 6.98
C THR A 56 5.34 6.21 6.22
N GLY A 57 5.33 7.41 6.82
CA GLY A 57 5.96 8.60 6.27
C GLY A 57 7.46 8.64 6.51
N TYR A 58 8.14 9.58 5.85
CA TYR A 58 9.60 9.77 5.91
C TYR A 58 10.00 11.08 6.60
N ARG A 59 9.17 11.60 7.51
CA ARG A 59 9.36 12.95 8.07
C ARG A 59 10.60 13.01 8.96
N GLY A 60 10.82 12.00 9.79
CA GLY A 60 11.99 11.84 10.65
C GLY A 60 13.27 11.90 9.83
N PHE A 61 13.33 11.15 8.73
CA PHE A 61 14.49 11.16 7.86
C PHE A 61 14.71 12.52 7.16
N ARG A 62 13.64 13.22 6.76
CA ARG A 62 13.75 14.58 6.20
C ARG A 62 14.28 15.58 7.23
N MET A 63 13.83 15.51 8.48
CA MET A 63 14.35 16.35 9.56
C MET A 63 15.84 16.11 9.81
N LEU A 64 16.32 14.86 9.68
CA LEU A 64 17.76 14.58 9.77
C LEU A 64 18.56 15.27 8.66
N LEU A 65 18.03 15.34 7.42
CA LEU A 65 18.68 16.06 6.33
C LEU A 65 18.69 17.59 6.57
N GLU A 66 17.58 18.12 7.08
CA GLU A 66 17.47 19.54 7.46
C GLU A 66 18.43 19.92 8.59
N GLU A 67 18.61 19.04 9.58
CA GLU A 67 19.57 19.21 10.67
C GLU A 67 21.02 19.24 10.16
N GLN A 68 21.32 18.49 9.10
CA GLN A 68 22.61 18.56 8.40
C GLN A 68 22.77 19.84 7.54
N GLY A 69 21.79 20.75 7.56
CA GLY A 69 21.85 22.04 6.86
C GLY A 69 21.34 22.01 5.42
N LEU A 70 20.70 20.92 4.97
CA LEU A 70 20.06 20.87 3.66
C LEU A 70 18.68 21.54 3.70
N GLN A 71 18.35 22.29 2.67
CA GLN A 71 17.03 22.93 2.52
C GLN A 71 16.17 22.10 1.56
N ALA A 72 14.92 21.83 1.95
CA ALA A 72 13.94 21.23 1.06
C ALA A 72 13.66 22.18 -0.12
N ASP A 73 13.73 21.67 -1.33
CA ASP A 73 13.42 22.39 -2.57
C ASP A 73 12.27 21.67 -3.29
N ASP A 74 11.18 22.39 -3.52
CA ASP A 74 10.00 21.86 -4.22
C ASP A 74 10.24 21.79 -5.73
N ASP A 75 11.18 22.58 -6.27
CA ASP A 75 11.53 22.56 -7.70
C ASP A 75 12.62 21.51 -7.99
N ILE A 76 12.14 20.31 -8.30
CA ILE A 76 12.97 19.16 -8.69
C ILE A 76 13.93 19.50 -9.86
N GLU A 77 13.50 20.30 -10.82
CA GLU A 77 14.33 20.67 -11.97
C GLU A 77 15.47 21.61 -11.58
N GLN A 78 15.28 22.44 -10.56
CA GLN A 78 16.36 23.25 -9.98
C GLN A 78 17.41 22.37 -9.30
N VAL A 79 16.97 21.33 -8.57
CA VAL A 79 17.86 20.37 -7.91
C VAL A 79 18.68 19.58 -8.94
N PHE A 80 18.07 19.13 -10.03
CA PHE A 80 18.79 18.44 -11.12
C PHE A 80 19.87 19.30 -11.80
N ARG A 81 19.74 20.63 -11.81
CA ARG A 81 20.71 21.54 -12.44
C ARG A 81 22.01 21.71 -11.62
N LEU A 82 21.96 21.45 -10.31
CA LEU A 82 23.06 21.72 -9.38
C LEU A 82 23.51 20.45 -8.62
N PRO A 83 23.95 19.39 -9.32
CA PRO A 83 24.19 18.08 -8.72
C PRO A 83 25.12 18.11 -7.50
N ARG A 84 26.23 18.85 -7.57
CA ARG A 84 27.21 18.95 -6.47
C ARG A 84 26.67 19.60 -5.20
N GLN A 85 25.55 20.33 -5.29
CA GLN A 85 24.92 21.05 -4.20
C GLN A 85 23.63 20.38 -3.71
N SER A 86 23.28 19.23 -4.29
CA SER A 86 21.94 18.69 -4.24
C SER A 86 21.88 17.21 -3.87
N VAL A 87 20.82 16.85 -3.14
CA VAL A 87 20.44 15.48 -2.79
C VAL A 87 19.06 15.18 -3.39
N ILE A 88 18.86 13.98 -3.91
CA ILE A 88 17.53 13.54 -4.38
C ILE A 88 17.15 12.26 -3.63
N LEU A 89 15.97 12.25 -3.02
CA LEU A 89 15.38 11.07 -2.42
C LEU A 89 14.31 10.51 -3.36
N VAL A 90 14.40 9.23 -3.71
CA VAL A 90 13.38 8.51 -4.49
C VAL A 90 12.81 7.40 -3.61
N LEU A 91 11.55 7.57 -3.21
CA LEU A 91 10.91 6.76 -2.17
C LEU A 91 9.55 6.23 -2.65
N GLY A 92 9.14 5.08 -2.12
CA GLY A 92 7.82 4.51 -2.36
C GLY A 92 7.76 3.56 -3.58
N GLN A 93 6.73 3.70 -4.41
CA GLN A 93 6.45 2.80 -5.55
C GLN A 93 7.36 3.11 -6.75
N LEU A 94 8.56 2.52 -6.73
CA LEU A 94 9.62 2.77 -7.73
C LEU A 94 9.25 2.28 -9.13
N ASN A 95 8.27 1.38 -9.28
CA ASN A 95 7.79 0.94 -10.60
C ASN A 95 7.06 2.05 -11.39
N GLN A 96 6.58 3.11 -10.71
CA GLN A 96 5.91 4.25 -11.31
C GLN A 96 6.91 5.32 -11.78
N PHE A 97 8.18 5.20 -11.39
CA PHE A 97 9.19 6.17 -11.73
C PHE A 97 9.51 6.14 -13.24
N PRO A 98 9.43 7.27 -13.96
CA PRO A 98 9.64 7.28 -15.39
C PRO A 98 11.03 6.78 -15.78
N ALA A 99 11.09 5.84 -16.75
CA ALA A 99 12.35 5.26 -17.19
C ALA A 99 13.39 6.28 -17.68
N ARG A 100 12.94 7.42 -18.22
CA ARG A 100 13.80 8.52 -18.67
C ARG A 100 14.52 9.21 -17.51
N ASP A 101 13.88 9.30 -16.35
CA ASP A 101 14.40 10.03 -15.21
C ASP A 101 15.44 9.19 -14.46
N TRP A 102 15.40 7.86 -14.57
CA TRP A 102 16.47 7.00 -14.03
C TRP A 102 17.82 7.29 -14.67
N LEU A 103 17.84 7.51 -16.00
CA LEU A 103 19.06 7.91 -16.70
C LEU A 103 19.55 9.29 -16.27
N ARG A 104 18.63 10.20 -15.93
CA ARG A 104 18.97 11.52 -15.38
C ARG A 104 19.61 11.39 -14.00
N LEU A 105 19.04 10.57 -13.10
CA LEU A 105 19.59 10.31 -11.77
C LEU A 105 21.00 9.72 -11.83
N ARG A 106 21.25 8.78 -12.74
CA ARG A 106 22.60 8.24 -12.94
C ARG A 106 23.60 9.31 -13.37
N ARG A 107 23.23 10.17 -14.33
CA ARG A 107 24.07 11.30 -14.75
C ARG A 107 24.27 12.32 -13.63
N PHE A 108 23.24 12.56 -12.82
CA PHE A 108 23.27 13.44 -11.68
C PHE A 108 24.31 12.98 -10.64
N VAL A 109 24.31 11.68 -10.30
CA VAL A 109 25.33 11.11 -9.40
C VAL A 109 26.73 11.20 -10.02
N ALA A 110 26.88 10.88 -11.30
CA ALA A 110 28.16 11.01 -12.02
C ALA A 110 28.69 12.46 -12.09
N GLN A 111 27.86 13.48 -11.81
CA GLN A 111 28.25 14.88 -11.74
C GLN A 111 28.56 15.35 -10.30
N GLY A 112 28.55 14.44 -9.31
CA GLY A 112 28.83 14.71 -7.89
C GLY A 112 27.58 14.81 -7.01
N GLY A 113 26.39 14.49 -7.55
CA GLY A 113 25.14 14.47 -6.79
C GLY A 113 25.01 13.27 -5.85
N ALA A 114 24.13 13.40 -4.87
CA ALA A 114 23.79 12.31 -3.96
C ALA A 114 22.34 11.85 -4.17
N VAL A 115 22.13 10.54 -4.23
CA VAL A 115 20.80 9.95 -4.40
C VAL A 115 20.57 8.85 -3.38
N LEU A 116 19.38 8.85 -2.76
CA LEU A 116 18.85 7.71 -2.03
C LEU A 116 17.68 7.13 -2.82
N VAL A 117 17.71 5.82 -3.08
CA VAL A 117 16.59 5.08 -3.67
C VAL A 117 16.18 4.00 -2.68
N ALA A 118 14.93 4.04 -2.21
CA ALA A 118 14.39 3.03 -1.32
C ALA A 118 12.98 2.62 -1.75
N GLY A 119 12.76 1.32 -1.93
CA GLY A 119 11.46 0.77 -2.31
C GLY A 119 11.40 -0.74 -2.21
N GLU A 120 10.19 -1.27 -2.19
CA GLU A 120 9.89 -2.69 -1.89
C GLU A 120 9.43 -3.47 -3.13
N GLU A 121 9.21 -2.79 -4.25
CA GLU A 121 8.63 -3.37 -5.46
C GLU A 121 9.69 -3.92 -6.42
N SER A 122 9.27 -4.88 -7.23
CA SER A 122 10.09 -5.36 -8.35
C SER A 122 10.24 -4.27 -9.41
N PHE A 123 11.46 -3.79 -9.64
CA PHE A 123 11.76 -2.88 -10.75
C PHE A 123 13.23 -3.01 -11.16
N ARG A 124 13.55 -2.57 -12.38
CA ARG A 124 14.95 -2.54 -12.86
C ARG A 124 15.44 -1.11 -12.92
N LEU A 125 16.51 -0.81 -12.19
CA LEU A 125 17.27 0.44 -12.30
C LEU A 125 18.25 0.30 -13.49
N PRO A 126 17.99 0.96 -14.64
CA PRO A 126 18.72 0.66 -15.87
C PRO A 126 20.24 0.88 -15.75
N GLY A 127 20.99 -0.21 -15.94
CA GLY A 127 22.44 -0.22 -15.91
C GLY A 127 23.06 -0.08 -14.51
N VAL A 128 22.26 -0.29 -13.45
CA VAL A 128 22.74 -0.28 -12.06
C VAL A 128 22.41 -1.58 -11.35
N THR A 129 21.13 -1.93 -11.15
CA THR A 129 20.73 -3.19 -10.53
C THR A 129 19.25 -3.49 -10.82
N SER A 130 18.80 -4.71 -10.51
CA SER A 130 17.39 -5.07 -10.46
C SER A 130 16.95 -5.29 -9.02
N PHE A 131 15.82 -4.72 -8.65
CA PHE A 131 15.11 -4.96 -7.42
C PHE A 131 14.07 -6.04 -7.64
N ASN A 132 14.01 -6.98 -6.71
CA ASN A 132 13.01 -8.03 -6.64
C ASN A 132 12.17 -7.78 -5.39
N SER A 133 10.86 -7.89 -5.55
CA SER A 133 9.91 -7.69 -4.46
C SER A 133 9.99 -8.79 -3.41
N GLY A 134 9.85 -8.39 -2.15
CA GLY A 134 9.80 -9.27 -0.98
C GLY A 134 8.47 -10.03 -0.81
N PRO A 135 8.21 -10.57 0.40
CA PRO A 135 9.09 -10.55 1.56
C PRO A 135 10.15 -11.66 1.43
N ALA A 136 11.38 -11.30 1.73
CA ALA A 136 12.35 -12.27 2.20
C ALA A 136 11.99 -12.70 3.63
N GLU A 137 11.89 -14.00 3.86
CA GLU A 137 11.66 -14.61 5.16
C GLU A 137 12.89 -15.39 5.60
N SER A 138 13.13 -15.58 6.90
CA SER A 138 14.21 -16.44 7.38
C SER A 138 13.67 -17.65 8.12
N VAL A 139 14.33 -18.80 7.94
CA VAL A 139 14.08 -20.00 8.73
C VAL A 139 14.92 -20.05 10.01
N ASP A 140 15.93 -19.18 10.16
CA ASP A 140 16.75 -19.12 11.38
C ASP A 140 16.04 -18.23 12.43
N PRO A 141 15.63 -18.79 13.59
CA PRO A 141 15.00 -18.03 14.67
C PRO A 141 15.83 -16.85 15.19
N ARG A 142 17.16 -16.86 15.01
CA ARG A 142 18.07 -15.80 15.46
C ARG A 142 17.96 -14.54 14.62
N GLU A 143 17.52 -14.67 13.38
CA GLU A 143 17.36 -13.55 12.45
C GLU A 143 15.97 -12.90 12.59
N LEU A 144 15.05 -13.53 13.32
CA LEU A 144 13.68 -13.06 13.45
C LEU A 144 13.57 -11.92 14.46
N TYR A 145 13.22 -10.73 13.99
CA TYR A 145 12.90 -9.62 14.86
C TYR A 145 11.49 -9.78 15.41
N LEU A 146 11.36 -9.80 16.75
CA LEU A 146 10.08 -9.98 17.44
C LEU A 146 9.30 -11.24 17.02
N GLN A 147 10.01 -12.31 16.64
CA GLN A 147 9.44 -13.60 16.21
C GLN A 147 8.62 -13.51 14.91
N HIS A 148 8.76 -12.45 14.12
CA HIS A 148 8.15 -12.35 12.80
C HIS A 148 9.08 -12.93 11.73
N PRO A 149 8.60 -13.89 10.90
CA PRO A 149 9.43 -14.55 9.88
C PRO A 149 9.86 -13.61 8.75
N ASP A 150 9.08 -12.56 8.50
CA ASP A 150 9.22 -11.56 7.45
C ASP A 150 9.88 -10.26 7.94
N VAL A 151 10.36 -10.22 9.18
CA VAL A 151 11.05 -9.07 9.77
C VAL A 151 12.39 -9.54 10.28
N LEU A 152 13.44 -9.08 9.63
CA LEU A 152 14.76 -9.68 9.76
C LEU A 152 15.74 -8.71 10.43
N VAL A 153 16.58 -9.25 11.31
CA VAL A 153 17.78 -8.58 11.81
C VAL A 153 18.94 -9.00 10.92
N LEU A 154 19.46 -8.07 10.12
CA LEU A 154 20.54 -8.33 9.17
C LEU A 154 21.86 -7.76 9.69
N PRO A 155 22.95 -8.54 9.73
CA PRO A 155 24.26 -8.02 10.08
C PRO A 155 24.77 -7.04 9.02
N CYS A 156 25.46 -6.01 9.46
CA CYS A 156 26.02 -4.98 8.61
C CYS A 156 27.52 -5.18 8.38
N SER A 157 27.96 -5.00 7.14
CA SER A 157 29.38 -4.90 6.80
C SER A 157 29.91 -3.52 7.19
N PRO A 158 31.16 -3.40 7.66
CA PRO A 158 31.74 -2.13 8.08
C PRO A 158 31.94 -1.19 6.87
N THR A 159 31.24 -0.06 6.87
CA THR A 159 31.23 0.96 5.81
C THR A 159 31.08 2.35 6.41
N SER A 160 31.18 3.38 5.56
CA SER A 160 30.87 4.77 5.94
C SER A 160 29.44 4.95 6.50
N LEU A 161 28.50 4.09 6.11
CA LEU A 161 27.10 4.08 6.57
C LEU A 161 26.91 3.37 7.91
N THR A 162 27.83 2.47 8.29
CA THR A 162 27.64 1.57 9.43
C THR A 162 28.63 1.82 10.54
N SER A 163 29.17 3.04 10.62
CA SER A 163 29.89 3.49 11.82
C SER A 163 28.95 3.33 13.01
N GLU A 164 29.32 2.49 13.98
CA GLU A 164 28.52 2.18 15.17
C GLU A 164 27.22 1.38 14.89
N VAL A 165 27.06 0.81 13.69
CA VAL A 165 25.92 -0.06 13.34
C VAL A 165 26.43 -1.47 13.06
N SER A 166 26.06 -2.39 13.95
CA SER A 166 26.34 -3.82 13.85
C SER A 166 25.26 -4.57 13.06
N SER A 167 24.00 -4.14 13.17
CA SER A 167 22.87 -4.80 12.52
C SER A 167 21.70 -3.84 12.28
N ILE A 168 20.92 -4.12 11.24
CA ILE A 168 19.73 -3.34 10.88
C ILE A 168 18.49 -4.23 10.92
N VAL A 169 17.33 -3.63 11.16
CA VAL A 169 16.05 -4.33 11.17
C VAL A 169 15.28 -3.95 9.91
N VAL A 170 14.92 -4.95 9.11
CA VAL A 170 14.20 -4.79 7.86
C VAL A 170 12.83 -5.46 7.95
N ASN A 171 11.84 -4.95 7.22
CA ASN A 171 10.43 -5.33 7.34
C ASN A 171 9.84 -5.64 5.97
N ARG A 172 9.54 -6.92 5.73
CA ARG A 172 9.03 -7.45 4.45
C ARG A 172 9.91 -7.07 3.26
N THR A 173 11.22 -7.01 3.48
CA THR A 173 12.19 -6.51 2.52
C THR A 173 12.21 -7.33 1.23
N GLY A 174 12.48 -6.65 0.12
CA GLY A 174 12.90 -7.29 -1.12
C GLY A 174 14.40 -7.59 -1.11
N TRP A 175 14.94 -7.77 -2.30
CA TRP A 175 16.39 -7.89 -2.50
C TRP A 175 16.80 -7.32 -3.84
N MET A 176 18.07 -6.99 -3.97
CA MET A 176 18.66 -6.51 -5.21
C MET A 176 19.58 -7.56 -5.81
N ALA A 177 19.74 -7.53 -7.13
CA ALA A 177 20.90 -8.17 -7.75
C ALA A 177 22.18 -7.39 -7.41
N PRO A 178 23.36 -8.01 -7.55
CA PRO A 178 24.62 -7.28 -7.51
C PRO A 178 24.64 -6.12 -8.52
N ALA A 179 25.32 -5.03 -8.18
CA ALA A 179 25.40 -3.88 -9.06
C ALA A 179 26.11 -4.20 -10.38
N GLU A 180 25.48 -3.87 -11.50
CA GLU A 180 26.01 -3.94 -12.86
C GLU A 180 26.88 -2.72 -13.21
N ASP A 181 26.68 -1.58 -12.53
CA ASP A 181 27.38 -0.33 -12.83
C ASP A 181 28.82 -0.35 -12.30
N GLN A 182 29.78 -0.04 -13.17
CA GLN A 182 31.20 0.07 -12.82
C GLN A 182 31.63 1.51 -12.54
N SER A 183 30.74 2.50 -12.74
CA SER A 183 31.07 3.92 -12.54
C SER A 183 31.25 4.32 -11.07
N LEU A 184 30.69 3.53 -10.15
CA LEU A 184 30.79 3.71 -8.70
C LEU A 184 31.45 2.49 -8.07
N GLN A 185 32.13 2.69 -6.94
CA GLN A 185 32.59 1.60 -6.09
C GLN A 185 31.43 1.14 -5.22
N TRP A 186 30.80 0.03 -5.62
CA TRP A 186 29.68 -0.55 -4.90
C TRP A 186 30.15 -1.40 -3.73
N THR A 187 29.60 -1.11 -2.56
CA THR A 187 29.78 -1.90 -1.35
C THR A 187 28.42 -2.39 -0.86
N VAL A 188 28.32 -3.69 -0.60
CA VAL A 188 27.13 -4.30 0.00
C VAL A 188 27.19 -4.06 1.50
N VAL A 189 26.20 -3.33 2.02
CA VAL A 189 26.13 -2.96 3.44
C VAL A 189 25.44 -4.06 4.23
N ALA A 190 24.30 -4.54 3.75
CA ALA A 190 23.55 -5.63 4.35
C ALA A 190 23.07 -6.58 3.26
N ALA A 191 23.08 -7.88 3.55
CA ALA A 191 22.66 -8.94 2.64
C ALA A 191 21.85 -9.99 3.39
N LEU A 192 20.99 -10.69 2.64
CA LEU A 192 20.20 -11.79 3.15
C LEU A 192 21.08 -13.01 3.44
N SER A 193 20.69 -13.80 4.43
CA SER A 193 21.47 -14.94 4.89
C SER A 193 21.27 -16.17 4.00
N LYS A 194 21.93 -17.28 4.36
CA LYS A 194 21.71 -18.58 3.71
C LYS A 194 20.41 -19.26 4.15
N ALA A 195 19.82 -18.81 5.25
CA ALA A 195 18.58 -19.32 5.80
C ALA A 195 17.34 -18.60 5.22
N THR A 196 17.52 -17.78 4.18
CA THR A 196 16.45 -16.97 3.61
C THR A 196 15.60 -17.73 2.57
N ILE A 197 14.30 -17.44 2.58
CA ILE A 197 13.31 -17.88 1.60
C ILE A 197 12.71 -16.62 0.94
N PRO A 198 12.54 -16.57 -0.40
CA PRO A 198 12.82 -17.63 -1.36
C PRO A 198 14.32 -17.86 -1.60
N SER A 199 14.68 -19.02 -2.19
CA SER A 199 16.07 -19.39 -2.47
C SER A 199 16.80 -18.41 -3.38
N GLU A 200 16.06 -17.68 -4.23
CA GLU A 200 16.60 -16.62 -5.09
C GLU A 200 17.11 -15.41 -4.31
N ALA A 201 16.59 -15.20 -3.09
CA ALA A 201 16.96 -14.11 -2.20
C ALA A 201 18.22 -14.40 -1.38
N VAL A 202 18.66 -15.67 -1.33
CA VAL A 202 19.81 -16.09 -0.52
C VAL A 202 21.09 -15.36 -0.92
N GLY A 203 21.74 -14.72 0.05
CA GLY A 203 22.98 -13.98 -0.17
C GLY A 203 22.82 -12.68 -0.95
N GLN A 204 21.60 -12.28 -1.31
CA GLN A 204 21.36 -11.10 -2.12
C GLN A 204 21.44 -9.81 -1.28
N PRO A 205 21.97 -8.71 -1.85
CA PRO A 205 21.99 -7.40 -1.20
C PRO A 205 20.60 -6.87 -0.85
N VAL A 206 20.48 -6.26 0.33
CA VAL A 206 19.30 -5.49 0.76
C VAL A 206 19.60 -4.00 0.83
N LEU A 207 20.83 -3.65 1.22
CA LEU A 207 21.32 -2.28 1.27
C LEU A 207 22.69 -2.22 0.60
N MET A 208 22.85 -1.31 -0.36
CA MET A 208 24.11 -1.07 -1.06
C MET A 208 24.43 0.41 -1.10
N VAL A 209 25.72 0.72 -1.12
CA VAL A 209 26.22 2.07 -1.31
C VAL A 209 27.22 2.09 -2.46
N GLY A 210 27.01 2.99 -3.41
CA GLY A 210 27.93 3.30 -4.49
C GLY A 210 28.57 4.66 -4.24
N GLU A 211 29.89 4.69 -4.05
CA GLU A 211 30.65 5.94 -3.90
C GLU A 211 31.59 6.11 -5.11
N GLU A 212 31.72 7.34 -5.60
CA GLU A 212 32.75 7.68 -6.58
C GLU A 212 34.15 7.59 -5.94
N SER A 213 35.10 6.96 -6.64
CA SER A 213 36.45 6.71 -6.11
C SER A 213 37.13 7.99 -5.60
N GLN A 214 37.70 7.91 -4.39
CA GLN A 214 38.29 9.02 -3.62
C GLN A 214 39.46 9.74 -4.31
N ASN A 215 39.93 9.27 -5.47
CA ASN A 215 40.94 9.95 -6.27
C ASN A 215 40.45 11.28 -6.87
N SER A 216 39.14 11.54 -6.87
CA SER A 216 38.56 12.80 -7.33
C SER A 216 38.50 13.81 -6.18
N ARG A 217 39.32 14.88 -6.25
CA ARG A 217 39.36 15.98 -5.25
C ARG A 217 38.08 16.84 -5.21
N THR A 218 37.10 16.55 -6.05
CA THR A 218 35.81 17.25 -6.13
C THR A 218 34.71 16.42 -5.50
N ALA A 219 33.63 17.06 -5.04
CA ALA A 219 32.45 16.41 -4.43
C ALA A 219 32.12 15.05 -5.07
N THR A 220 32.21 13.98 -4.29
CA THR A 220 32.06 12.60 -4.74
C THR A 220 30.59 12.26 -4.98
N GLY A 221 30.27 11.72 -6.13
CA GLY A 221 28.95 11.15 -6.38
C GLY A 221 28.63 10.03 -5.37
N VAL A 222 27.41 10.02 -4.82
CA VAL A 222 26.96 9.00 -3.87
C VAL A 222 25.60 8.47 -4.31
N MET A 223 25.43 7.15 -4.30
CA MET A 223 24.14 6.49 -4.50
C MET A 223 23.91 5.45 -3.42
N VAL A 224 22.85 5.60 -2.63
CA VAL A 224 22.41 4.61 -1.63
C VAL A 224 21.17 3.91 -2.17
N LEU A 225 21.18 2.58 -2.18
CA LEU A 225 20.10 1.75 -2.69
C LEU A 225 19.60 0.81 -1.58
N SER A 226 18.30 0.85 -1.29
CA SER A 226 17.64 -0.02 -0.32
C SER A 226 16.47 -0.77 -0.94
N ALA A 227 16.48 -2.10 -0.83
CA ALA A 227 15.35 -2.97 -1.21
C ALA A 227 14.25 -3.02 -0.13
N ASP A 228 14.45 -2.31 0.98
CA ASP A 228 13.43 -2.04 1.98
C ASP A 228 13.10 -0.54 1.97
N GLY A 229 11.92 -0.20 1.44
CA GLY A 229 11.40 1.17 1.47
C GLY A 229 11.07 1.63 2.89
N SER A 230 10.62 0.70 3.75
CA SER A 230 10.24 1.00 5.12
C SER A 230 11.42 1.39 6.02
N LEU A 231 12.66 1.04 5.67
CA LEU A 231 13.85 1.27 6.49
C LEU A 231 14.03 2.72 6.99
N PHE A 232 13.61 3.69 6.18
CA PHE A 232 13.71 5.13 6.50
C PHE A 232 12.39 5.75 6.95
N THR A 233 11.36 4.94 7.16
CA THR A 233 10.04 5.42 7.62
C THR A 233 10.02 5.68 9.12
N ASP A 234 9.20 6.63 9.54
CA ASP A 234 9.12 7.10 10.92
C ASP A 234 8.82 5.99 11.93
N GLY A 235 8.12 4.92 11.51
CA GLY A 235 7.89 3.74 12.34
C GLY A 235 9.14 2.88 12.52
N MET A 236 9.89 2.64 11.44
CA MET A 236 11.05 1.75 11.43
C MET A 236 12.32 2.35 12.04
N LEU A 237 12.44 3.69 12.08
CA LEU A 237 13.58 4.37 12.70
C LEU A 237 13.78 3.99 14.18
N TRP A 238 12.72 3.57 14.87
CA TRP A 238 12.77 3.19 16.30
C TRP A 238 13.15 1.73 16.57
N HIS A 239 13.47 0.96 15.53
CA HIS A 239 13.75 -0.47 15.63
C HIS A 239 15.22 -0.77 15.34
N GLY A 240 15.84 -1.60 16.19
CA GLY A 240 17.26 -1.95 16.10
C GLY A 240 18.15 -0.71 16.13
N GLU A 241 19.14 -0.67 15.25
CA GLU A 241 20.07 0.45 15.07
C GLU A 241 19.70 1.29 13.83
N ASN A 242 18.45 1.20 13.35
CA ASN A 242 18.00 1.88 12.12
C ASN A 242 18.09 3.41 12.23
N SER A 243 17.90 3.98 13.42
CA SER A 243 18.07 5.43 13.65
C SER A 243 19.52 5.88 13.42
N ILE A 244 20.50 5.11 13.89
CA ILE A 244 21.93 5.39 13.70
C ILE A 244 22.27 5.24 12.22
N LEU A 245 21.77 4.20 11.55
CA LEU A 245 21.92 4.04 10.11
C LEU A 245 21.34 5.24 9.35
N ALA A 246 20.16 5.73 9.73
CA ALA A 246 19.52 6.88 9.11
C ALA A 246 20.33 8.17 9.31
N ILE A 247 20.88 8.39 10.51
CA ILE A 247 21.79 9.52 10.80
C ILE A 247 23.04 9.43 9.92
N ASN A 248 23.67 8.26 9.86
CA ASN A 248 24.86 8.04 9.03
C ASN A 248 24.56 8.22 7.54
N THR A 249 23.37 7.78 7.10
CA THR A 249 22.91 7.97 5.72
C THR A 249 22.71 9.45 5.42
N ALA A 250 22.05 10.20 6.30
CA ALA A 250 21.90 11.64 6.15
C ALA A 250 23.27 12.34 6.10
N ALA A 251 24.18 12.01 7.02
CA ALA A 251 25.53 12.57 7.04
C ALA A 251 26.31 12.24 5.75
N LEU A 252 26.20 11.01 5.22
CA LEU A 252 26.83 10.60 3.97
C LEU A 252 26.26 11.39 2.77
N LEU A 253 24.94 11.50 2.69
CA LEU A 253 24.25 12.23 1.63
C LEU A 253 24.58 13.73 1.70
N SER A 254 24.80 14.30 2.88
CA SER A 254 25.15 15.71 3.08
C SER A 254 26.62 16.06 2.82
N ARG A 255 27.50 15.07 2.60
CA ARG A 255 28.94 15.33 2.40
C ARG A 255 29.20 16.31 1.25
N GLY A 256 30.21 17.15 1.40
CA GLY A 256 30.62 18.14 0.39
C GLY A 256 29.95 19.50 0.59
N GLN A 257 29.58 20.18 -0.49
CA GLN A 257 28.95 21.51 -0.47
C GLN A 257 27.45 21.43 -0.76
N ARG A 258 26.80 20.36 -0.27
CA ARG A 258 25.38 20.13 -0.51
C ARG A 258 24.55 20.99 0.44
N SER A 259 23.56 21.66 -0.11
CA SER A 259 22.73 22.63 0.62
C SER A 259 21.24 22.46 0.35
N ARG A 260 20.85 21.57 -0.58
CA ARG A 260 19.45 21.37 -0.98
C ARG A 260 19.10 19.91 -1.16
N PHE A 261 17.84 19.57 -0.94
CA PHE A 261 17.31 18.26 -1.28
C PHE A 261 15.90 18.33 -1.88
N ALA A 262 15.58 17.41 -2.78
CA ALA A 262 14.21 17.18 -3.27
C ALA A 262 13.77 15.76 -2.96
N VAL A 263 12.46 15.57 -2.76
CA VAL A 263 11.87 14.27 -2.48
C VAL A 263 10.88 13.89 -3.57
N LEU A 264 11.10 12.71 -4.16
CA LEU A 264 10.29 12.11 -5.20
C LEU A 264 9.58 10.89 -4.59
N GLU A 265 8.37 11.11 -4.08
CA GLU A 265 7.57 10.08 -3.41
C GLU A 265 6.44 9.60 -4.33
N TYR A 266 6.45 8.31 -4.69
CA TYR A 266 5.46 7.70 -5.58
C TYR A 266 4.62 6.66 -4.83
N GLY A 267 3.34 6.51 -5.21
CA GLY A 267 2.42 5.56 -4.56
C GLY A 267 1.69 6.08 -3.32
N GLY A 268 1.93 7.33 -2.93
CA GLY A 268 1.06 8.14 -2.09
C GLY A 268 0.78 7.63 -0.67
N ILE A 269 1.47 8.20 0.31
CA ILE A 269 0.79 8.69 1.51
C ILE A 269 0.77 10.21 1.37
N PRO A 270 -0.41 10.86 1.25
CA PRO A 270 -0.49 12.31 1.30
C PRO A 270 0.16 12.76 2.61
N GLN A 271 1.28 13.45 2.53
CA GLN A 271 1.85 14.04 3.72
C GLN A 271 0.87 15.09 4.22
N PRO A 272 0.56 15.11 5.54
CA PRO A 272 -0.18 16.23 6.09
C PRO A 272 0.62 17.48 5.74
N ALA A 273 -0.01 18.37 4.96
CA ALA A 273 0.54 19.69 4.68
C ALA A 273 1.03 20.26 6.01
N ILE A 274 2.27 20.74 6.04
CA ILE A 274 2.75 21.55 7.15
C ILE A 274 1.89 22.83 7.08
N ASN A 275 0.74 22.81 7.74
CA ASN A 275 0.22 24.05 8.26
C ASN A 275 1.34 24.53 9.19
N PRO A 276 1.98 25.68 8.91
CA PRO A 276 2.84 26.28 9.90
C PRO A 276 2.04 26.31 11.21
N PRO A 277 2.67 26.02 12.37
CA PRO A 277 1.99 26.14 13.65
C PRO A 277 1.25 27.48 13.65
N PRO A 278 -0.03 27.55 14.11
CA PRO A 278 -0.74 28.81 14.16
C PRO A 278 0.21 29.80 14.80
N GLN A 279 0.58 30.84 14.04
CA GLN A 279 1.54 31.83 14.48
C GLN A 279 0.98 32.37 15.80
N LEU A 280 1.53 31.91 16.91
CA LEU A 280 1.39 32.59 18.17
C LEU A 280 1.97 33.96 17.89
N SER A 281 1.07 34.94 17.91
CA SER A 281 1.36 36.35 17.70
C SER A 281 2.68 36.66 18.40
N PRO A 282 3.70 37.19 17.71
CA PRO A 282 4.93 37.56 18.38
C PRO A 282 4.58 38.53 19.53
N PRO A 283 5.23 38.41 20.69
CA PRO A 283 5.02 39.36 21.78
C PRO A 283 5.26 40.78 21.24
N PRO A 284 4.47 41.78 21.67
CA PRO A 284 4.55 43.13 21.13
C PRO A 284 5.98 43.66 21.31
N ARG A 285 6.68 43.86 20.18
CA ARG A 285 7.96 44.55 20.17
C ARG A 285 7.73 46.03 20.56
N PRO A 286 8.63 46.64 21.34
CA PRO A 286 8.58 48.07 21.62
C PRO A 286 8.65 48.87 20.32
N PHE A 287 7.80 49.90 20.25
CA PHE A 287 7.66 50.84 19.15
C PHE A 287 9.03 51.35 18.67
N ASN A 288 9.32 51.14 17.39
CA ASN A 288 10.38 51.85 16.69
C ASN A 288 9.75 52.45 15.41
N PRO A 289 9.71 53.77 15.24
CA PRO A 289 9.07 54.38 14.08
C PRO A 289 9.87 54.10 12.79
N PRO A 290 9.21 53.91 11.64
CA PRO A 290 9.88 53.57 10.39
C PRO A 290 10.64 54.79 9.82
N PRO A 291 11.85 54.61 9.27
CA PRO A 291 12.49 55.64 8.45
C PRO A 291 11.75 55.78 7.11
N PHE A 292 11.48 57.03 6.75
CA PHE A 292 10.94 57.47 5.46
C PHE A 292 11.77 56.90 4.30
N ASN A 293 11.12 56.19 3.37
CA ASN A 293 11.66 55.88 2.06
C ASN A 293 10.72 56.45 0.98
N PRO A 294 11.17 57.43 0.16
CA PRO A 294 10.33 57.99 -0.89
C PRO A 294 10.17 57.01 -2.08
N PRO A 295 9.02 57.00 -2.76
CA PRO A 295 8.78 56.13 -3.90
C PRO A 295 9.57 56.58 -5.14
N PRO A 296 10.07 55.66 -5.98
CA PRO A 296 10.76 56.01 -7.23
C PRO A 296 9.78 56.56 -8.28
N PRO A 297 10.23 57.44 -9.18
CA PRO A 297 9.36 58.18 -10.09
C PRO A 297 8.88 57.34 -11.28
N ASN A 298 7.62 57.58 -11.63
CA ASN A 298 6.94 57.15 -12.86
C ASN A 298 7.80 57.37 -14.11
N ARG A 299 8.09 56.28 -14.85
CA ARG A 299 8.54 56.37 -16.24
C ARG A 299 7.38 56.08 -17.19
N LEU A 300 7.11 57.09 -18.01
CA LEU A 300 6.16 57.13 -19.13
C LEU A 300 6.41 56.05 -20.19
N PRO A 301 5.40 55.73 -21.02
CA PRO A 301 5.46 54.67 -22.01
C PRO A 301 6.26 55.11 -23.24
N ARG A 302 7.29 54.35 -23.61
CA ARG A 302 7.97 54.52 -24.91
C ARG A 302 7.40 53.52 -25.92
N SER A 303 6.61 54.06 -26.83
CA SER A 303 6.41 53.53 -28.18
C SER A 303 7.73 53.58 -28.96
N ARG A 304 8.13 52.47 -29.60
CA ARG A 304 8.45 52.45 -31.04
C ARG A 304 8.70 51.03 -31.56
N SER A 305 8.14 50.83 -32.74
CA SER A 305 8.27 49.73 -33.69
C SER A 305 9.69 49.24 -33.94
N GLN A 306 9.85 47.91 -34.00
CA GLN A 306 10.81 47.30 -34.92
C GLN A 306 10.20 46.04 -35.53
N SER A 307 9.87 46.17 -36.81
CA SER A 307 9.58 45.07 -37.73
C SER A 307 10.88 44.32 -38.01
N GLN A 308 10.96 43.05 -37.62
CA GLN A 308 11.91 42.13 -38.23
C GLN A 308 11.22 40.82 -38.58
N ARG A 309 11.37 40.49 -39.85
CA ARG A 309 10.68 39.48 -40.62
C ARG A 309 11.46 38.17 -40.50
N SER A 310 10.73 37.07 -40.27
CA SER A 310 11.01 35.71 -40.74
C SER A 310 12.30 35.01 -40.29
N GLN A 311 12.16 34.00 -39.44
CA GLN A 311 12.37 32.59 -39.81
C GLN A 311 11.91 31.68 -38.64
N ALA A 312 10.78 31.01 -38.86
CA ALA A 312 10.27 30.00 -37.94
C ALA A 312 11.04 28.68 -38.17
N PRO A 313 11.51 27.99 -37.12
CA PRO A 313 11.96 26.61 -37.22
C PRO A 313 10.76 25.68 -37.43
N PRO A 314 10.91 24.56 -38.18
CA PRO A 314 9.82 23.63 -38.46
C PRO A 314 9.28 23.00 -37.16
N PRO A 315 7.96 22.80 -37.04
CA PRO A 315 7.36 22.23 -35.85
C PRO A 315 7.79 20.76 -35.65
N PRO A 316 8.01 20.32 -34.39
CA PRO A 316 8.26 18.92 -34.07
C PRO A 316 7.05 18.05 -34.44
N PRO A 317 7.25 16.77 -34.81
CA PRO A 317 6.15 15.87 -35.11
C PRO A 317 5.27 15.69 -33.87
N PRO A 318 3.93 15.72 -34.01
CA PRO A 318 3.03 15.59 -32.89
C PRO A 318 3.19 14.21 -32.21
N PRO A 319 3.04 14.14 -30.88
CA PRO A 319 2.97 12.86 -30.17
C PRO A 319 1.83 12.03 -30.74
N ARG A 320 2.06 10.72 -30.92
CA ARG A 320 1.01 9.77 -31.28
C ARG A 320 0.06 9.63 -30.08
N ASP A 321 -0.93 10.51 -30.03
CA ASP A 321 -1.99 10.44 -29.03
C ASP A 321 -2.83 9.18 -29.26
N LEU A 322 -3.02 8.41 -28.19
CA LEU A 322 -3.87 7.23 -28.18
C LEU A 322 -5.30 7.56 -28.67
N ASP A 323 -5.73 8.80 -28.47
CA ASP A 323 -7.01 9.32 -28.96
C ASP A 323 -7.10 9.31 -30.48
N THR A 324 -6.00 9.56 -31.21
CA THR A 324 -5.99 9.47 -32.67
C THR A 324 -6.07 8.01 -33.14
N THR A 325 -5.46 7.08 -32.41
CA THR A 325 -5.60 5.64 -32.68
C THR A 325 -7.01 5.11 -32.37
N LEU A 326 -7.66 5.62 -31.31
CA LEU A 326 -9.04 5.28 -30.99
C LEU A 326 -10.03 5.88 -32.00
N GLN A 327 -9.80 7.13 -32.44
CA GLN A 327 -10.62 7.76 -33.48
C GLN A 327 -10.47 7.05 -34.83
N THR A 328 -9.27 6.62 -35.20
CA THR A 328 -9.06 5.84 -36.43
C THR A 328 -9.67 4.45 -36.34
N LEU A 329 -9.59 3.78 -35.18
CA LEU A 329 -10.28 2.50 -34.96
C LEU A 329 -11.80 2.64 -35.01
N ASN A 330 -12.37 3.66 -34.35
CA ASN A 330 -13.80 3.92 -34.41
C ASN A 330 -14.24 4.27 -35.83
N ALA A 331 -13.49 5.08 -36.57
CA ALA A 331 -13.78 5.40 -37.97
C ALA A 331 -13.70 4.18 -38.91
N LEU A 332 -12.80 3.23 -38.62
CA LEU A 332 -12.72 1.96 -39.34
C LEU A 332 -13.91 1.06 -39.00
N LEU A 333 -14.31 0.99 -37.73
CA LEU A 333 -15.48 0.24 -37.29
C LEU A 333 -16.76 0.77 -37.95
N ASP A 334 -16.89 2.10 -37.99
CA ASP A 334 -18.01 2.81 -38.62
C ASP A 334 -18.04 2.56 -40.14
N LYS A 335 -16.88 2.50 -40.80
CA LYS A 335 -16.78 2.13 -42.22
C LYS A 335 -17.15 0.68 -42.47
N VAL A 336 -16.70 -0.26 -41.64
CA VAL A 336 -17.06 -1.68 -41.76
C VAL A 336 -18.55 -1.89 -41.54
N GLN A 337 -19.15 -1.16 -40.61
CA GLN A 337 -20.59 -1.21 -40.34
C GLN A 337 -21.41 -0.59 -41.47
N LYS A 338 -21.00 0.59 -42.00
CA LYS A 338 -21.70 1.29 -43.09
C LYS A 338 -21.58 0.59 -44.45
N THR A 339 -20.47 -0.09 -44.71
CA THR A 339 -20.25 -0.80 -45.98
C THR A 339 -21.02 -2.11 -46.08
N ASN A 340 -21.75 -2.54 -45.03
CA ASN A 340 -22.40 -3.86 -45.01
C ASN A 340 -21.44 -4.97 -45.47
N LEU A 341 -20.13 -4.80 -45.22
CA LEU A 341 -19.08 -5.66 -45.75
C LEU A 341 -19.28 -7.11 -45.29
N LEU A 342 -19.80 -7.30 -44.07
CA LEU A 342 -20.22 -8.60 -43.55
C LEU A 342 -21.37 -9.20 -44.35
N ASN A 343 -22.36 -8.40 -44.73
CA ASN A 343 -23.51 -8.87 -45.50
C ASN A 343 -23.11 -9.15 -46.97
N GLU A 344 -22.15 -8.40 -47.52
CA GLU A 344 -21.55 -8.61 -48.84
C GLU A 344 -20.63 -9.84 -48.87
N THR A 345 -19.76 -10.03 -47.87
CA THR A 345 -18.94 -11.25 -47.74
C THR A 345 -19.77 -12.49 -47.40
N LEU A 346 -20.92 -12.34 -46.76
CA LEU A 346 -21.89 -13.41 -46.60
C LEU A 346 -22.67 -13.69 -47.90
N ARG A 347 -22.77 -12.71 -48.80
CA ARG A 347 -23.38 -12.85 -50.14
C ARG A 347 -22.44 -13.46 -51.17
N ASP A 348 -21.14 -13.14 -51.08
CA ASP A 348 -20.06 -13.71 -51.90
C ASP A 348 -19.74 -15.14 -51.43
N ARG A 349 -20.72 -16.01 -51.65
CA ARG A 349 -20.58 -17.44 -51.47
C ARG A 349 -19.55 -17.96 -52.49
N PRO A 350 -18.50 -18.69 -52.06
CA PRO A 350 -17.63 -19.38 -53.00
C PRO A 350 -18.48 -20.34 -53.84
N ARG A 351 -18.48 -20.13 -55.16
CA ARG A 351 -19.37 -20.81 -56.12
C ARG A 351 -19.31 -22.35 -56.07
N SER A 352 -18.28 -22.92 -55.45
CA SER A 352 -18.04 -24.36 -55.32
C SER A 352 -18.60 -25.02 -54.06
N MET A 353 -19.17 -24.28 -53.10
CA MET A 353 -19.51 -24.85 -51.79
C MET A 353 -21.03 -24.99 -51.57
N PRO A 354 -21.56 -26.15 -51.12
CA PRO A 354 -22.97 -26.35 -50.80
C PRO A 354 -23.45 -25.38 -49.69
N PRO A 355 -24.73 -24.96 -49.69
CA PRO A 355 -25.20 -23.89 -48.80
C PRO A 355 -25.11 -24.30 -47.32
N GLY A 356 -25.39 -25.57 -47.02
CA GLY A 356 -25.25 -26.12 -45.67
C GLY A 356 -23.80 -26.26 -45.20
N ALA A 357 -22.84 -26.47 -46.11
CA ALA A 357 -21.42 -26.57 -45.75
C ALA A 357 -20.84 -25.20 -45.40
N TRP A 358 -21.21 -24.18 -46.18
CA TRP A 358 -20.75 -22.81 -45.97
C TRP A 358 -21.29 -22.20 -44.65
N LEU A 359 -22.58 -22.40 -44.35
CA LEU A 359 -23.16 -21.97 -43.08
C LEU A 359 -22.45 -22.62 -41.87
N ARG A 360 -22.18 -23.93 -41.96
CA ARG A 360 -21.43 -24.65 -40.91
C ARG A 360 -20.02 -24.10 -40.72
N THR A 361 -19.30 -23.77 -41.81
CA THR A 361 -17.96 -23.17 -41.69
C THR A 361 -17.99 -21.78 -41.07
N VAL A 362 -18.97 -20.94 -41.42
CA VAL A 362 -19.12 -19.60 -40.83
C VAL A 362 -19.46 -19.70 -39.34
N LEU A 363 -20.39 -20.59 -38.95
CA LEU A 363 -20.73 -20.85 -37.55
C LEU A 363 -19.52 -21.37 -36.76
N MET A 364 -18.73 -22.28 -37.34
CA MET A 364 -17.50 -22.78 -36.70
C MET A 364 -16.49 -21.65 -36.50
N MET A 365 -16.28 -20.77 -37.49
CA MET A 365 -15.38 -19.62 -37.35
C MET A 365 -15.84 -18.69 -36.22
N ILE A 366 -17.12 -18.32 -36.19
CA ILE A 366 -17.68 -17.47 -35.11
C ILE A 366 -17.51 -18.15 -33.74
N GLY A 367 -17.80 -19.45 -33.64
CA GLY A 367 -17.61 -20.22 -32.41
C GLY A 367 -16.15 -20.25 -31.94
N THR A 368 -15.19 -20.41 -32.86
CA THR A 368 -13.75 -20.38 -32.51
C THR A 368 -13.31 -19.00 -32.02
N PHE A 369 -13.77 -17.91 -32.64
CA PHE A 369 -13.47 -16.55 -32.18
C PHE A 369 -14.06 -16.27 -30.80
N ALA A 370 -15.30 -16.70 -30.55
CA ALA A 370 -15.93 -16.56 -29.24
C ALA A 370 -15.17 -17.36 -28.15
N ALA A 371 -14.73 -18.58 -28.46
CA ALA A 371 -13.94 -19.40 -27.54
C ALA A 371 -12.57 -18.77 -27.23
N ILE A 372 -11.87 -18.26 -28.24
CA ILE A 372 -10.57 -17.56 -28.05
C ILE A 372 -10.77 -16.30 -27.20
N TRP A 373 -11.81 -15.51 -27.48
CA TRP A 373 -12.12 -14.30 -26.72
C TRP A 373 -12.44 -14.61 -25.25
N LEU A 374 -13.21 -15.66 -25.00
CA LEU A 374 -13.55 -16.14 -23.65
C LEU A 374 -12.30 -16.64 -22.90
N LEU A 375 -11.42 -17.38 -23.59
CA LEU A 375 -10.15 -17.84 -23.01
C LEU A 375 -9.24 -16.66 -22.63
N LEU A 376 -9.13 -15.65 -23.50
CA LEU A 376 -8.33 -14.44 -23.23
C LEU A 376 -8.89 -13.60 -22.09
N THR A 377 -10.22 -13.49 -21.98
CA THR A 377 -10.87 -12.78 -20.86
C THR A 377 -10.70 -13.53 -19.54
N LEU A 378 -10.82 -14.86 -19.54
CA LEU A 378 -10.52 -15.68 -18.36
C LEU A 378 -9.04 -15.61 -17.96
N LEU A 379 -8.11 -15.57 -18.91
CA LEU A 379 -6.68 -15.38 -18.64
C LEU A 379 -6.37 -13.98 -18.10
N LYS A 380 -7.07 -12.94 -18.56
CA LYS A 380 -6.97 -11.59 -18.00
C LYS A 380 -7.53 -11.52 -16.58
N ASN A 381 -8.70 -12.12 -16.32
CA ASN A 381 -9.32 -12.10 -15.00
C ASN A 381 -8.62 -13.04 -13.99
N ARG A 382 -7.88 -14.06 -14.44
CA ARG A 382 -7.02 -14.86 -13.56
C ARG A 382 -5.73 -14.16 -13.14
N ARG A 383 -5.37 -13.04 -13.78
CA ARG A 383 -4.43 -12.09 -13.19
C ARG A 383 -5.17 -11.29 -12.13
N ASN A 384 -5.56 -11.94 -11.04
CA ASN A 384 -5.69 -11.22 -9.79
C ASN A 384 -4.35 -10.50 -9.60
N PRO A 385 -4.31 -9.16 -9.44
CA PRO A 385 -3.11 -8.55 -8.91
C PRO A 385 -2.81 -9.32 -7.62
N LEU A 386 -1.59 -9.87 -7.52
CA LEU A 386 -1.10 -10.38 -6.25
C LEU A 386 -1.45 -9.33 -5.20
N PRO A 387 -2.00 -9.70 -4.03
CA PRO A 387 -2.38 -8.72 -3.02
C PRO A 387 -1.21 -7.75 -2.85
N GLU A 388 -1.48 -6.45 -2.88
CA GLU A 388 -0.44 -5.42 -2.76
C GLU A 388 0.24 -5.63 -1.40
N TRP A 389 1.45 -6.16 -1.40
CA TRP A 389 2.18 -6.55 -0.19
C TRP A 389 2.78 -5.30 0.46
N LYS A 390 1.92 -4.47 1.07
CA LYS A 390 2.34 -3.25 1.77
C LYS A 390 3.14 -3.58 3.03
N SER A 391 4.25 -2.90 3.26
CA SER A 391 5.01 -2.98 4.51
C SER A 391 4.09 -2.83 5.73
N ARG A 392 4.34 -3.64 6.75
CA ARG A 392 3.54 -3.60 7.98
C ARG A 392 3.92 -2.33 8.74
N ALA A 393 2.95 -1.52 9.12
CA ALA A 393 3.20 -0.41 10.03
C ALA A 393 3.72 -0.95 11.38
N MET A 394 5.04 -0.81 11.59
CA MET A 394 5.66 -1.21 12.84
C MET A 394 5.33 -0.17 13.91
N GLN A 395 4.61 -0.63 14.92
CA GLN A 395 4.33 0.17 16.11
C GLN A 395 5.57 0.07 17.00
N SER A 396 6.10 1.23 17.42
CA SER A 396 7.28 1.24 18.31
C SER A 396 7.04 0.34 19.50
N LEU A 397 8.08 -0.37 19.95
CA LEU A 397 7.98 -1.27 21.10
C LEU A 397 7.36 -0.57 22.31
N PHE A 398 7.65 0.73 22.51
CA PHE A 398 7.04 1.55 23.54
C PHE A 398 5.52 1.71 23.38
N SER A 399 5.00 1.89 22.17
CA SER A 399 3.56 1.98 21.93
C SER A 399 2.82 0.65 22.11
N VAL A 400 3.48 -0.47 21.82
CA VAL A 400 2.93 -1.83 22.05
C VAL A 400 2.99 -2.20 23.53
N THR A 401 4.06 -1.86 24.24
CA THR A 401 4.19 -2.12 25.68
C THR A 401 3.32 -1.20 26.50
N SER A 402 3.27 0.11 26.20
CA SER A 402 2.33 1.04 26.86
C SER A 402 0.88 0.71 26.54
N GLY A 403 0.54 0.39 25.28
CA GLY A 403 -0.80 -0.03 24.90
C GLY A 403 -1.23 -1.33 25.59
N ARG A 404 -0.33 -2.30 25.74
CA ARG A 404 -0.57 -3.52 26.51
C ARG A 404 -0.59 -3.27 28.02
N GLN A 405 0.24 -2.38 28.56
CA GLN A 405 0.21 -2.00 29.97
C GLN A 405 -1.10 -1.31 30.32
N ILE A 406 -1.51 -0.29 29.55
CA ILE A 406 -2.80 0.40 29.68
C ILE A 406 -3.96 -0.60 29.51
N ALA A 407 -3.89 -1.49 28.51
CA ALA A 407 -4.95 -2.46 28.30
C ALA A 407 -5.07 -3.50 29.43
N ASN A 408 -3.95 -3.88 30.04
CA ASN A 408 -3.91 -4.83 31.13
C ASN A 408 -4.19 -4.19 32.50
N SER A 409 -3.87 -2.90 32.70
CA SER A 409 -4.05 -2.20 33.98
C SER A 409 -5.36 -1.43 34.10
N GLU A 410 -5.94 -0.94 33.00
CA GLU A 410 -7.10 -0.03 33.05
C GLU A 410 -8.40 -0.67 32.54
N PHE A 411 -8.38 -1.42 31.43
CA PHE A 411 -9.63 -1.93 30.84
C PHE A 411 -10.27 -3.08 31.63
N GLY A 412 -9.46 -3.93 32.29
CA GLY A 412 -9.98 -5.02 33.12
C GLY A 412 -10.82 -4.50 34.29
N PRO A 413 -10.23 -3.70 35.20
CA PRO A 413 -10.96 -3.11 36.32
C PRO A 413 -12.12 -2.22 35.88
N ALA A 414 -11.93 -1.41 34.84
CA ALA A 414 -13.01 -0.55 34.32
C ALA A 414 -14.19 -1.36 33.76
N ALA A 415 -13.93 -2.47 33.05
CA ALA A 415 -14.99 -3.33 32.53
C ALA A 415 -15.75 -4.04 33.65
N GLU A 416 -15.04 -4.48 34.69
CA GLU A 416 -15.65 -5.10 35.86
C GLU A 416 -16.58 -4.11 36.58
N THR A 417 -16.10 -2.90 36.88
CA THR A 417 -16.91 -1.86 37.53
C THR A 417 -18.17 -1.54 36.72
N LEU A 418 -18.04 -1.37 35.40
CA LEU A 418 -19.19 -1.09 34.52
C LEU A 418 -20.19 -2.25 34.48
N CYS A 419 -19.72 -3.50 34.49
CA CYS A 419 -20.61 -4.67 34.48
C CYS A 419 -21.32 -4.83 35.83
N ARG A 420 -20.62 -4.62 36.96
CA ARG A 420 -21.20 -4.65 38.31
C ARG A 420 -22.24 -3.54 38.49
N GLU A 421 -21.92 -2.32 38.07
CA GLU A 421 -22.84 -1.18 38.13
C GLU A 421 -24.11 -1.42 37.29
N PHE A 422 -23.97 -2.00 36.10
CA PHE A 422 -25.12 -2.41 35.29
C PHE A 422 -25.98 -3.46 36.01
N CYS A 423 -25.36 -4.50 36.59
CA CYS A 423 -26.10 -5.55 37.30
C CYS A 423 -26.82 -4.98 38.53
N LEU A 424 -26.14 -4.14 39.33
CA LEU A 424 -26.71 -3.39 40.44
C LEU A 424 -27.94 -2.58 40.04
N GLN A 425 -27.87 -1.84 38.93
CA GLN A 425 -29.00 -1.03 38.46
C GLN A 425 -30.17 -1.87 37.95
N VAL A 426 -29.89 -3.05 37.39
CA VAL A 426 -30.93 -3.93 36.82
C VAL A 426 -31.60 -4.79 37.89
N THR A 427 -30.86 -5.26 38.89
CA THR A 427 -31.39 -6.13 39.97
C THR A 427 -31.75 -5.36 41.22
N GLY A 428 -31.18 -4.18 41.44
CA GLY A 428 -31.32 -3.40 42.69
C GLY A 428 -30.55 -3.98 43.87
N SER A 429 -29.72 -5.00 43.66
CA SER A 429 -29.01 -5.75 44.70
C SER A 429 -27.52 -5.86 44.37
N ASP A 430 -26.67 -5.70 45.39
CA ASP A 430 -25.21 -5.88 45.31
C ASP A 430 -24.78 -7.35 45.49
N TYR A 431 -25.75 -8.25 45.62
CA TYR A 431 -25.50 -9.66 45.88
C TYR A 431 -25.31 -10.44 44.58
N GLU A 432 -24.14 -11.05 44.40
CA GLU A 432 -23.75 -11.74 43.15
C GLU A 432 -24.72 -12.89 42.77
N LEU A 433 -25.33 -13.54 43.76
CA LEU A 433 -26.34 -14.58 43.55
C LEU A 433 -27.61 -14.03 42.87
N ASP A 434 -27.94 -12.75 43.08
CA ASP A 434 -29.06 -12.10 42.38
C ASP A 434 -28.71 -11.77 40.93
N TRP A 435 -27.44 -11.48 40.64
CA TRP A 435 -26.98 -11.28 39.27
C TRP A 435 -26.97 -12.59 38.48
N LEU A 436 -26.63 -13.71 39.13
CA LEU A 436 -26.70 -15.04 38.52
C LEU A 436 -28.14 -15.46 38.15
N LYS A 437 -29.16 -14.90 38.83
CA LYS A 437 -30.56 -15.11 38.45
C LYS A 437 -30.90 -14.50 37.09
N LEU A 438 -30.16 -13.48 36.62
CA LEU A 438 -30.27 -12.95 35.25
C LEU A 438 -29.78 -13.94 34.18
N ARG A 439 -28.92 -14.89 34.56
CA ARG A 439 -28.35 -15.92 33.68
C ARG A 439 -29.14 -17.22 33.70
N SER A 440 -29.81 -17.53 34.80
CA SER A 440 -30.48 -18.81 34.98
C SER A 440 -31.86 -18.84 34.31
N ASP A 441 -32.04 -19.72 33.31
CA ASP A 441 -33.33 -20.01 32.66
C ASP A 441 -34.44 -20.48 33.62
N THR A 442 -34.09 -20.74 34.89
CA THR A 442 -34.99 -21.23 35.94
C THR A 442 -35.98 -20.18 36.46
N HIS A 443 -35.70 -18.88 36.31
CA HIS A 443 -36.72 -17.86 36.44
C HIS A 443 -37.25 -17.52 35.05
N LYS A 444 -38.39 -18.12 34.70
CA LYS A 444 -39.22 -17.77 33.55
C LYS A 444 -39.73 -16.32 33.69
N ALA A 445 -38.83 -15.34 33.60
CA ALA A 445 -39.19 -13.97 33.31
C ALA A 445 -39.47 -13.92 31.80
N PRO A 446 -40.74 -13.77 31.37
CA PRO A 446 -41.14 -13.90 29.96
C PRO A 446 -40.47 -12.88 29.01
N LEU A 447 -39.67 -11.96 29.54
CA LEU A 447 -39.03 -10.86 28.80
C LEU A 447 -37.53 -11.12 28.48
N VAL A 448 -36.84 -11.98 29.23
CA VAL A 448 -35.47 -12.43 28.86
C VAL A 448 -35.53 -13.39 27.66
N GLU A 449 -36.63 -14.13 27.50
CA GLU A 449 -36.94 -14.92 26.31
C GLU A 449 -37.27 -14.07 25.07
N ASN A 450 -37.62 -12.78 25.23
CA ASN A 450 -37.86 -11.89 24.09
C ASN A 450 -36.59 -11.16 23.60
N LEU A 451 -35.47 -11.30 24.31
CA LEU A 451 -34.19 -10.76 23.88
C LEU A 451 -33.68 -11.55 22.67
N GLY A 452 -33.17 -10.83 21.66
CA GLY A 452 -32.50 -11.43 20.52
C GLY A 452 -31.28 -12.24 20.96
N ARG A 453 -30.90 -13.28 20.20
CA ARG A 453 -29.78 -14.17 20.54
C ARG A 453 -28.48 -13.40 20.88
N THR A 454 -28.21 -12.33 20.14
CA THR A 454 -27.05 -11.44 20.33
C THR A 454 -27.08 -10.68 21.66
N GLN A 455 -28.26 -10.21 22.08
CA GLN A 455 -28.44 -9.52 23.35
C GLN A 455 -28.33 -10.47 24.55
N ARG A 456 -28.84 -11.70 24.43
CA ARG A 456 -28.66 -12.73 25.48
C ARG A 456 -27.20 -13.11 25.64
N THR A 457 -26.46 -13.27 24.54
CA THR A 457 -25.01 -13.52 24.62
C THR A 457 -24.25 -12.35 25.25
N ALA A 458 -24.66 -11.12 24.97
CA ALA A 458 -24.07 -9.93 25.58
C ALA A 458 -24.37 -9.85 27.08
N LEU A 459 -25.62 -10.07 27.50
CA LEU A 459 -26.04 -10.12 28.89
C LEU A 459 -25.27 -11.20 29.68
N ASN A 460 -25.16 -12.40 29.12
CA ASN A 460 -24.37 -13.47 29.72
C ASN A 460 -22.89 -13.10 29.87
N SER A 461 -22.33 -12.38 28.89
CA SER A 461 -20.95 -11.90 28.98
C SER A 461 -20.78 -10.84 30.08
N ILE A 462 -21.73 -9.92 30.21
CA ILE A 462 -21.71 -8.85 31.23
C ILE A 462 -21.82 -9.45 32.63
N VAL A 463 -22.78 -10.35 32.87
CA VAL A 463 -22.95 -11.04 34.16
C VAL A 463 -21.71 -11.88 34.48
N SER A 464 -21.14 -12.57 33.49
CA SER A 464 -19.92 -13.37 33.72
C SER A 464 -18.71 -12.54 34.13
N ILE A 465 -18.59 -11.32 33.58
CA ILE A 465 -17.50 -10.39 33.91
C ILE A 465 -17.74 -9.76 35.28
N ALA A 466 -19.00 -9.47 35.62
CA ALA A 466 -19.37 -8.94 36.94
C ALA A 466 -19.11 -9.94 38.08
N THR A 467 -19.35 -11.25 37.88
CA THR A 467 -19.19 -12.27 38.93
C THR A 467 -17.81 -12.89 38.99
N ASN A 468 -17.16 -13.13 37.84
CA ASN A 468 -15.88 -13.86 37.79
C ASN A 468 -14.67 -12.94 37.56
N GLY A 469 -14.91 -11.63 37.43
CA GLY A 469 -13.90 -10.65 37.05
C GLY A 469 -13.64 -10.60 35.53
N ALA A 470 -13.02 -9.52 35.08
CA ALA A 470 -12.63 -9.37 33.69
C ALA A 470 -11.49 -10.34 33.32
N PRO A 471 -11.49 -10.93 32.11
CA PRO A 471 -10.37 -11.74 31.66
C PRO A 471 -9.08 -10.90 31.59
N LEU A 472 -7.94 -11.52 31.95
CA LEU A 472 -6.60 -10.91 32.04
C LEU A 472 -6.14 -10.14 30.78
N GLN A 473 -6.81 -10.30 29.63
CA GLN A 473 -6.54 -9.58 28.40
C GLN A 473 -7.86 -9.12 27.75
N LEU A 474 -8.29 -7.90 28.05
CA LEU A 474 -9.43 -7.26 27.40
C LEU A 474 -8.93 -6.25 26.36
N SER A 475 -9.19 -6.50 25.07
CA SER A 475 -8.81 -5.56 24.00
C SER A 475 -9.73 -4.33 24.00
N ARG A 476 -9.20 -3.17 23.57
CA ARG A 476 -9.97 -1.91 23.46
C ARG A 476 -11.26 -2.08 22.64
N LYS A 477 -11.19 -2.76 21.51
CA LYS A 477 -12.38 -3.02 20.66
C LYS A 477 -13.44 -3.82 21.42
N ARG A 478 -13.03 -4.80 22.23
CA ARG A 478 -13.94 -5.61 23.04
C ARG A 478 -14.53 -4.80 24.20
N PHE A 479 -13.74 -3.91 24.82
CA PHE A 479 -14.21 -2.95 25.83
C PHE A 479 -15.28 -2.00 25.26
N GLU A 480 -15.02 -1.40 24.10
CA GLU A 480 -15.96 -0.50 23.42
C GLU A 480 -17.26 -1.23 23.02
N GLN A 481 -17.14 -2.47 22.51
CA GLN A 481 -18.29 -3.33 22.21
C GLN A 481 -19.12 -3.68 23.46
N LEU A 482 -18.45 -3.96 24.58
CA LEU A 482 -19.09 -4.23 25.86
C LEU A 482 -19.84 -2.98 26.36
N GLY A 483 -19.21 -1.80 26.31
CA GLY A 483 -19.86 -0.53 26.66
C GLY A 483 -21.06 -0.22 25.77
N ALA A 484 -20.99 -0.48 24.46
CA ALA A 484 -22.11 -0.32 23.54
C ALA A 484 -23.26 -1.28 23.88
N SER A 485 -22.93 -2.53 24.21
CA SER A 485 -23.92 -3.56 24.60
C SER A 485 -24.62 -3.21 25.91
N ILE A 486 -23.87 -2.72 26.92
CA ILE A 486 -24.42 -2.23 28.19
C ILE A 486 -25.39 -1.08 27.93
N ARG A 487 -25.01 -0.07 27.13
CA ARG A 487 -25.89 1.07 26.80
C ARG A 487 -27.19 0.63 26.12
N GLN A 488 -27.10 -0.32 25.17
CA GLN A 488 -28.28 -0.84 24.48
C GLN A 488 -29.21 -1.58 25.43
N LEU A 489 -28.67 -2.49 26.26
CA LEU A 489 -29.47 -3.24 27.25
C LEU A 489 -30.06 -2.32 28.32
N TRP A 490 -29.35 -1.27 28.70
CA TRP A 490 -29.82 -0.28 29.67
C TRP A 490 -30.96 0.59 29.13
N LEU A 491 -30.85 1.06 27.89
CA LEU A 491 -31.95 1.77 27.22
C LEU A 491 -33.20 0.88 27.12
N GLN A 492 -33.00 -0.40 26.85
CA GLN A 492 -34.09 -1.38 26.79
C GLN A 492 -34.72 -1.62 28.17
N HIS A 493 -33.89 -1.77 29.23
CA HIS A 493 -34.38 -1.91 30.60
C HIS A 493 -35.19 -0.69 31.08
N ARG A 494 -34.79 0.53 30.68
CA ARG A 494 -35.54 1.76 30.99
C ARG A 494 -36.91 1.82 30.30
N GLN A 495 -37.03 1.25 29.11
CA GLN A 495 -38.30 1.19 28.37
C GLN A 495 -39.20 0.07 28.89
N GLN A 496 -38.61 -1.06 29.27
CA GLN A 496 -39.31 -2.21 29.82
C GLN A 496 -38.40 -2.97 30.79
N PRO A 497 -38.74 -3.07 32.09
CA PRO A 497 -37.85 -3.65 33.08
C PRO A 497 -37.59 -5.13 32.76
N LEU A 498 -36.32 -5.51 32.74
CA LEU A 498 -35.86 -6.87 32.41
C LEU A 498 -36.26 -7.91 33.48
N LEU A 499 -36.58 -7.44 34.69
CA LEU A 499 -37.11 -8.25 35.79
C LEU A 499 -38.47 -7.71 36.22
N PRO A 500 -39.44 -8.58 36.58
CA PRO A 500 -40.68 -8.13 37.21
C PRO A 500 -40.39 -7.53 38.59
N ALA A 501 -41.05 -6.41 38.92
CA ALA A 501 -40.86 -5.62 40.14
C ALA A 501 -41.14 -6.37 41.47
N SER A 502 -41.54 -7.64 41.41
CA SER A 502 -41.83 -8.49 42.57
C SER A 502 -40.60 -8.96 43.35
N ILE A 503 -39.37 -8.69 42.87
CA ILE A 503 -38.12 -9.03 43.57
C ILE A 503 -37.45 -7.79 44.19
N THR A 504 -37.80 -6.58 43.77
CA THR A 504 -37.21 -5.32 44.28
C THR A 504 -37.77 -4.87 45.63
N ALA A 505 -38.69 -5.62 46.24
CA ALA A 505 -39.40 -5.25 47.47
C ALA A 505 -39.09 -6.19 48.64
N THR A 506 -37.82 -6.44 48.94
CA THR A 506 -37.39 -7.00 50.23
C THR A 506 -36.02 -6.44 50.60
N THR A 507 -35.96 -5.16 50.94
CA THR A 507 -34.97 -4.55 51.86
C THR A 507 -35.33 -3.07 52.00
N ALA A 508 -36.40 -2.82 52.76
CA ALA A 508 -36.63 -1.57 53.47
C ALA A 508 -37.29 -1.96 54.79
N ASP A 509 -36.44 -2.38 55.73
CA ASP A 509 -36.58 -2.23 57.18
C ASP A 509 -35.19 -2.45 57.82
#